data_AF-A0A182IA43-F1
#
_entry.id   AF-A0A182IA43-F1
#
_cell.length_a   1.000
_cell.length_b   1.000
_cell.length_c   1.000
_cell.angle_alpha   90.00
_cell.angle_beta   90.00
_cell.angle_gamma   90.00
#
_symmetry.space_group_name_H-M   'P 1'
#
loop_
_entity.id
_entity.type
_entity.pdbx_description
1 polymer ?
#
loop_
_entity_poly.entity_id
_entity_poly.type
_entity_poly.pdbx_seq_one_letter_code
_entity_poly.pdbx_strand_id
1 'polypeptide(L)'
;HGFNKFHFDNVSNIAHPYQGRARAHPTIPSRDRADTAAVGCGTPGPRYTGWQQFRTSRHSQTVHGQPRKLTPDGRTDLLDALARFSYFDRWSDEQRRDCCHRAQIRQFEPDQTVFVEGQAPVNYAHFMLSGECGLLQCLKLHRWRDSRTATERYRLSRAQPTEDEITRFHRRRAQRVDALHTVEPLPTVGPSRPPPPTGRDRIEYHFVDIATYSRGSVFGIGEHMVDRAVYARTPVQCLLIPRYWLLEKPQNRGNIWNRVRCFLEQRQPSRDRLFRWFLTELLWHRYRRQLVDDFRLDHAPRHLPHPSDVPLVCRIEECDVQRHD
;
A
#
# COMPACT_ATOMS: atom_id res chain seq x y z
N HIS A 1 -18.24 -0.55 0.17
CA HIS A 1 -17.95 -0.35 -1.27
C HIS A 1 -16.44 -0.51 -1.43
N GLY A 2 -15.92 -1.01 -2.56
CA GLY A 2 -14.47 -1.18 -2.70
C GLY A 2 -13.74 0.16 -2.76
N PHE A 3 -12.59 0.31 -2.08
CA PHE A 3 -11.66 1.37 -2.42
C PHE A 3 -11.21 1.16 -3.87
N ASN A 4 -11.43 2.13 -4.75
CA ASN A 4 -10.92 2.05 -6.12
C ASN A 4 -9.39 2.07 -6.07
N LYS A 5 -8.82 0.87 -6.20
CA LYS A 5 -7.39 0.67 -6.17
C LYS A 5 -6.76 1.22 -7.44
N PHE A 6 -5.70 2.00 -7.28
CA PHE A 6 -5.00 2.58 -8.42
C PHE A 6 -4.10 1.54 -9.06
N HIS A 7 -4.13 1.48 -10.39
CA HIS A 7 -3.20 0.69 -11.17
C HIS A 7 -2.17 1.65 -11.77
N PHE A 8 -0.91 1.45 -11.39
CA PHE A 8 0.22 2.08 -12.04
C PHE A 8 0.69 1.11 -13.11
N ASP A 9 0.27 1.38 -14.34
CA ASP A 9 0.75 0.70 -15.54
C ASP A 9 1.73 1.59 -16.29
N ASN A 10 2.57 0.95 -17.11
CA ASN A 10 3.66 1.53 -17.89
C ASN A 10 3.53 3.05 -18.17
N VAL A 11 4.33 3.83 -17.44
CA VAL A 11 4.31 5.30 -17.40
C VAL A 11 5.22 5.97 -18.45
N SER A 12 5.72 5.18 -19.40
CA SER A 12 6.68 5.57 -20.44
C SER A 12 6.24 6.77 -21.28
N ASN A 13 4.93 6.94 -21.51
CA ASN A 13 4.40 8.06 -22.32
C ASN A 13 4.70 9.45 -21.73
N ILE A 14 5.07 9.55 -20.45
CA ILE A 14 5.50 10.82 -19.82
C ILE A 14 6.84 11.30 -20.41
N ALA A 15 7.63 10.40 -21.00
CA ALA A 15 8.92 10.68 -21.62
C ALA A 15 8.82 11.46 -22.95
N HIS A 16 7.68 11.42 -23.64
CA HIS A 16 7.52 11.94 -25.01
C HIS A 16 6.39 12.97 -25.12
N PRO A 17 6.61 14.24 -24.74
CA PRO A 17 5.58 15.27 -24.87
C PRO A 17 5.29 15.71 -26.32
N TYR A 18 6.06 15.26 -27.32
CA TYR A 18 6.03 15.77 -28.70
C TYR A 18 5.36 14.85 -29.73
N GLN A 19 4.59 13.84 -29.32
CA GLN A 19 3.67 13.15 -30.23
C GLN A 19 2.25 13.58 -29.91
N GLY A 20 1.90 14.77 -30.41
CA GLY A 20 0.52 15.27 -30.39
C GLY A 20 -0.37 14.37 -31.23
N ARG A 21 -1.20 13.55 -30.57
CA ARG A 21 -2.44 13.08 -31.20
C ARG A 21 -3.48 14.17 -31.02
N ALA A 22 -3.76 14.88 -32.10
CA ALA A 22 -4.95 15.70 -32.25
C ALA A 22 -6.19 14.86 -31.88
N ARG A 23 -6.88 15.24 -30.80
CA ARG A 23 -8.25 14.78 -30.54
C ARG A 23 -9.16 15.94 -30.84
N ALA A 24 -9.87 15.83 -31.96
CA ALA A 24 -11.02 16.65 -32.28
C ALA A 24 -12.16 16.37 -31.29
N HIS A 25 -12.83 17.42 -30.84
CA HIS A 25 -14.17 17.42 -30.29
C HIS A 25 -14.92 18.62 -30.92
N PRO A 26 -16.26 18.64 -31.00
CA PRO A 26 -17.24 17.56 -30.92
C PRO A 26 -18.26 17.62 -32.08
N THR A 27 -19.12 16.60 -32.23
CA THR A 27 -20.38 16.75 -32.98
C THR A 27 -21.50 16.11 -32.17
N ILE A 28 -22.45 16.95 -31.81
CA ILE A 28 -23.72 16.63 -31.14
C ILE A 28 -24.66 16.04 -32.21
N PRO A 29 -25.49 15.06 -31.86
CA PRO A 29 -26.91 15.28 -32.14
C PRO A 29 -27.79 15.00 -30.91
N SER A 30 -28.78 15.88 -30.79
CA SER A 30 -29.95 15.78 -29.93
C SER A 30 -30.89 14.69 -30.41
N ARG A 31 -31.54 13.99 -29.46
CA ARG A 31 -32.99 13.80 -29.48
C ARG A 31 -33.51 13.18 -28.17
N ASP A 32 -34.59 13.79 -27.72
CA ASP A 32 -35.46 13.38 -26.64
C ASP A 32 -36.02 11.96 -26.79
N ARG A 33 -36.12 11.23 -25.68
CA ARG A 33 -37.40 10.71 -25.18
C ARG A 33 -37.24 10.17 -23.77
N ALA A 34 -38.17 10.59 -22.92
CA ALA A 34 -38.45 9.99 -21.62
C ALA A 34 -38.82 8.51 -21.80
N ASP A 35 -38.40 7.66 -20.86
CA ASP A 35 -39.28 6.64 -20.30
C ASP A 35 -38.74 6.11 -18.96
N THR A 36 -39.71 5.94 -18.08
CA THR A 36 -39.67 5.49 -16.69
C THR A 36 -39.40 3.98 -16.61
N ALA A 37 -38.62 3.52 -15.62
CA ALA A 37 -38.99 2.43 -14.68
C ALA A 37 -37.82 1.58 -14.16
N ALA A 38 -37.96 1.29 -12.86
CA ALA A 38 -37.71 0.02 -12.17
C ALA A 38 -36.28 -0.48 -11.92
N VAL A 39 -36.01 -0.58 -10.63
CA VAL A 39 -34.94 -1.35 -9.97
C VAL A 39 -35.17 -2.85 -10.21
N GLY A 40 -34.14 -3.53 -10.73
CA GLY A 40 -34.12 -4.98 -10.91
C GLY A 40 -32.79 -5.56 -10.46
N CYS A 41 -32.88 -6.58 -9.61
CA CYS A 41 -31.79 -7.26 -8.91
C CYS A 41 -30.65 -7.76 -9.83
N GLY A 42 -29.41 -7.51 -9.40
CA GLY A 42 -28.19 -8.09 -9.98
C GLY A 42 -27.49 -9.01 -8.98
N THR A 43 -27.24 -10.23 -9.45
CA THR A 43 -26.56 -11.40 -8.88
C THR A 43 -25.23 -11.16 -8.14
N PRO A 44 -24.80 -12.10 -7.27
CA PRO A 44 -23.68 -11.89 -6.34
C PRO A 44 -22.31 -12.03 -7.04
N GLY A 45 -21.51 -10.98 -6.98
CA GLY A 45 -20.06 -11.04 -7.25
C GLY A 45 -19.29 -11.73 -6.12
N PRO A 46 -18.05 -12.19 -6.37
CA PRO A 46 -17.36 -13.16 -5.53
C PRO A 46 -17.08 -12.61 -4.12
N ARG A 47 -17.35 -13.47 -3.13
CA ARG A 47 -17.06 -13.24 -1.72
C ARG A 47 -15.55 -13.23 -1.50
N TYR A 48 -14.98 -12.05 -1.29
CA TYR A 48 -13.72 -11.94 -0.55
C TYR A 48 -14.03 -11.81 0.95
N THR A 49 -14.08 -12.94 1.62
CA THR A 49 -13.99 -13.04 3.08
C THR A 49 -12.52 -13.12 3.46
N GLY A 50 -11.99 -12.09 4.12
CA GLY A 50 -10.60 -12.09 4.52
C GLY A 50 -10.24 -10.97 5.49
N TRP A 51 -10.94 -10.89 6.62
CA TRP A 51 -10.41 -10.17 7.79
C TRP A 51 -9.36 -11.04 8.45
N GLN A 52 -8.14 -11.03 7.93
CA GLN A 52 -7.01 -11.60 8.66
C GLN A 52 -6.42 -10.50 9.54
N GLN A 53 -6.67 -10.64 10.84
CA GLN A 53 -5.84 -10.01 11.86
C GLN A 53 -4.42 -10.56 11.66
N PHE A 54 -3.54 -9.77 11.06
CA PHE A 54 -2.11 -10.06 11.09
C PHE A 54 -1.66 -9.98 12.55
N ARG A 55 -1.54 -11.16 13.20
CA ARG A 55 -0.79 -11.29 14.43
C ARG A 55 0.61 -10.77 14.14
N THR A 56 1.03 -9.76 14.89
CA THR A 56 2.39 -9.25 14.84
C THR A 56 3.34 -10.34 15.32
N SER A 57 3.84 -11.18 14.42
CA SER A 57 4.98 -12.03 14.71
C SER A 57 6.21 -11.12 14.75
N ARG A 58 6.73 -10.89 15.95
CA ARG A 58 8.11 -10.44 16.10
C ARG A 58 8.94 -11.61 15.61
N HIS A 59 9.62 -11.43 14.47
CA HIS A 59 10.92 -11.98 14.08
C HIS A 59 10.97 -12.00 12.54
N SER A 60 11.30 -10.86 11.93
CA SER A 60 11.84 -10.84 10.56
C SER A 60 13.30 -10.48 10.67
N GLN A 61 14.15 -11.49 10.72
CA GLN A 61 15.55 -11.35 10.37
C GLN A 61 15.60 -11.01 8.87
N THR A 62 15.97 -9.78 8.55
CA THR A 62 16.29 -9.37 7.18
C THR A 62 17.64 -9.98 6.81
N VAL A 63 17.61 -11.07 6.05
CA VAL A 63 18.79 -11.60 5.36
C VAL A 63 19.16 -10.60 4.26
N HIS A 64 20.16 -9.77 4.53
CA HIS A 64 20.81 -8.96 3.52
C HIS A 64 21.53 -9.90 2.54
N GLY A 65 20.88 -10.24 1.43
CA GLY A 65 21.55 -10.93 0.31
C GLY A 65 22.70 -10.07 -0.20
N GLN A 66 23.92 -10.61 -0.17
CA GLN A 66 25.10 -9.93 -0.70
C GLN A 66 24.92 -9.62 -2.21
N PRO A 67 25.42 -8.46 -2.69
CA PRO A 67 25.39 -8.14 -4.11
C PRO A 67 26.26 -9.15 -4.88
N ARG A 68 25.65 -9.91 -5.78
CA ARG A 68 26.38 -10.82 -6.69
C ARG A 68 27.22 -9.97 -7.65
N LYS A 69 28.52 -10.27 -7.76
CA LYS A 69 29.41 -9.69 -8.79
C LYS A 69 28.89 -10.07 -10.19
N LEU A 70 28.88 -9.09 -11.11
CA LEU A 70 28.36 -9.25 -12.47
C LEU A 70 29.22 -10.24 -13.27
N THR A 71 28.61 -11.35 -13.70
CA THR A 71 29.14 -12.22 -14.76
C THR A 71 28.91 -11.58 -16.12
N PRO A 72 29.63 -11.99 -17.19
CA PRO A 72 29.42 -11.49 -18.55
C PRO A 72 27.95 -11.62 -19.01
N ASP A 73 27.29 -12.73 -18.66
CA ASP A 73 25.87 -12.98 -18.94
C ASP A 73 24.95 -11.95 -18.27
N GLY A 74 25.29 -11.55 -17.03
CA GLY A 74 24.51 -10.57 -16.28
C GLY A 74 24.51 -9.16 -16.89
N ARG A 75 25.50 -8.82 -17.74
CA ARG A 75 25.52 -7.52 -18.43
C ARG A 75 24.53 -7.50 -19.61
N THR A 76 24.43 -8.60 -20.35
CA THR A 76 23.45 -8.73 -21.44
C THR A 76 22.03 -8.64 -20.88
N ASP A 77 21.78 -9.34 -19.76
CA ASP A 77 20.49 -9.28 -19.05
C ASP A 77 20.11 -7.85 -18.63
N LEU A 78 21.09 -7.04 -18.18
CA LEU A 78 20.86 -5.65 -17.79
C LEU A 78 20.54 -4.75 -18.98
N LEU A 79 21.22 -4.93 -20.11
CA LEU A 79 20.92 -4.18 -21.34
C LEU A 79 19.54 -4.53 -21.88
N ASP A 80 19.17 -5.82 -21.85
CA ASP A 80 17.85 -6.29 -22.23
C ASP A 80 16.77 -5.77 -21.28
N ALA A 81 17.06 -5.71 -19.97
CA ALA A 81 16.18 -5.11 -18.98
C ALA A 81 15.97 -3.61 -19.22
N LEU A 82 17.03 -2.86 -19.53
CA LEU A 82 16.95 -1.44 -19.89
C LEU A 82 16.11 -1.23 -21.15
N ALA A 83 16.28 -2.07 -22.18
CA ALA A 83 15.54 -1.98 -23.43
C ALA A 83 14.02 -2.12 -23.28
N ARG A 84 13.51 -2.64 -22.15
CA ARG A 84 12.08 -2.74 -21.87
C ARG A 84 11.42 -1.41 -21.51
N PHE A 85 12.20 -0.36 -21.23
CA PHE A 85 11.68 0.94 -20.80
C PHE A 85 12.15 2.06 -21.73
N SER A 86 11.21 2.78 -22.33
CA SER A 86 11.52 3.90 -23.23
C SER A 86 12.18 5.09 -22.54
N TYR A 87 12.18 5.13 -21.20
CA TYR A 87 12.89 6.13 -20.40
C TYR A 87 14.39 6.20 -20.76
N PHE A 88 14.96 5.09 -21.18
CA PHE A 88 16.39 4.92 -21.44
C PHE A 88 16.75 5.01 -22.94
N ASP A 89 15.77 5.24 -23.82
CA ASP A 89 16.00 5.27 -25.27
C ASP A 89 17.01 6.35 -25.68
N ARG A 90 17.00 7.48 -24.98
CA ARG A 90 17.86 8.64 -25.25
C ARG A 90 19.21 8.60 -24.55
N TRP A 91 19.51 7.53 -23.82
CA TRP A 91 20.82 7.35 -23.19
C TRP A 91 21.86 6.91 -24.20
N SER A 92 23.04 7.52 -24.15
CA SER A 92 24.19 7.09 -24.95
C SER A 92 24.70 5.73 -24.50
N ASP A 93 25.52 5.08 -25.34
CA ASP A 93 26.11 3.79 -24.98
C ASP A 93 26.99 3.88 -23.73
N GLU A 94 27.65 5.02 -23.51
CA GLU A 94 28.42 5.28 -22.29
C GLU A 94 27.52 5.29 -21.06
N GLN A 95 26.39 6.00 -21.13
CA GLN A 95 25.41 6.05 -20.04
C GLN A 95 24.81 4.67 -19.74
N ARG A 96 24.52 3.87 -20.77
CA ARG A 96 24.03 2.49 -20.63
C ARG A 96 25.09 1.59 -19.99
N ARG A 97 26.36 1.70 -20.40
CA ARG A 97 27.47 0.96 -19.78
C ARG A 97 27.66 1.33 -18.31
N ASP A 98 27.65 2.62 -18.00
CA ASP A 98 27.76 3.12 -16.62
C ASP A 98 26.60 2.66 -15.75
N CYS A 99 25.37 2.63 -16.31
CA CYS A 99 24.22 2.08 -15.64
C CYS A 99 24.42 0.60 -15.30
N CYS A 100 24.88 -0.21 -16.27
CA CYS A 100 25.09 -1.64 -16.08
C CYS A 100 26.13 -1.95 -14.99
N HIS A 101 27.13 -1.09 -14.77
CA HIS A 101 28.09 -1.25 -13.68
C HIS A 101 27.48 -1.00 -12.28
N ARG A 102 26.37 -0.26 -12.20
CA ARG A 102 25.76 0.21 -10.95
C ARG A 102 24.42 -0.46 -10.64
N ALA A 103 23.73 -0.92 -11.68
CA ALA A 103 22.42 -1.52 -11.59
C ALA A 103 22.49 -3.00 -11.23
N GLN A 104 21.39 -3.51 -10.70
CA GLN A 104 21.24 -4.92 -10.39
C GLN A 104 19.82 -5.38 -10.67
N ILE A 105 19.66 -6.63 -11.10
CA ILE A 105 18.35 -7.27 -11.18
C ILE A 105 18.13 -8.04 -9.89
N ARG A 106 16.98 -7.82 -9.24
CA ARG A 106 16.60 -8.51 -8.00
C ARG A 106 15.25 -9.18 -8.17
N GLN A 107 15.17 -10.42 -7.66
CA GLN A 107 13.93 -11.18 -7.56
C GLN A 107 13.39 -11.12 -6.13
N PHE A 108 12.07 -11.15 -6.03
CA PHE A 108 11.33 -11.10 -4.78
C PHE A 108 10.24 -12.17 -4.81
N GLU A 109 10.10 -12.89 -3.70
CA GLU A 109 9.04 -13.87 -3.52
C GLU A 109 7.72 -13.19 -3.12
N PRO A 110 6.56 -13.83 -3.34
CA PRO A 110 5.28 -13.35 -2.84
C PRO A 110 5.32 -12.98 -1.35
N ASP A 111 4.61 -11.90 -1.00
CA ASP A 111 4.53 -11.28 0.32
C ASP A 111 5.84 -10.70 0.87
N GLN A 112 6.94 -10.76 0.11
CA GLN A 112 8.18 -10.11 0.48
C GLN A 112 8.07 -8.59 0.34
N THR A 113 8.56 -7.86 1.35
CA THR A 113 8.73 -6.40 1.26
C THR A 113 9.81 -6.06 0.23
N VAL A 114 9.42 -5.32 -0.80
CA VAL A 114 10.28 -4.88 -1.90
C VAL A 114 10.96 -3.55 -1.59
N PHE A 115 10.19 -2.59 -1.07
CA PHE A 115 10.70 -1.25 -0.77
C PHE A 115 10.04 -0.63 0.45
N VAL A 116 10.87 -0.01 1.30
CA VAL A 116 10.47 0.86 2.41
C VAL A 116 11.48 2.00 2.46
N GLU A 117 11.00 3.22 2.58
CA GLU A 117 11.84 4.41 2.64
C GLU A 117 12.75 4.39 3.89
N GLY A 118 14.04 4.69 3.71
CA GLY A 118 15.01 4.80 4.81
C GLY A 118 15.42 3.47 5.48
N GLN A 119 15.20 2.33 4.82
CA GLN A 119 15.69 1.02 5.28
C GLN A 119 17.03 0.60 4.65
N ALA A 120 17.34 1.09 3.44
CA ALA A 120 18.54 0.70 2.71
C ALA A 120 19.55 1.87 2.67
N PRO A 121 20.85 1.61 2.89
CA PRO A 121 21.89 2.65 2.90
C PRO A 121 22.04 3.36 1.55
N VAL A 122 21.57 2.72 0.47
CA VAL A 122 21.48 3.32 -0.86
C VAL A 122 20.03 3.22 -1.30
N ASN A 123 19.46 4.37 -1.66
CA ASN A 123 18.13 4.43 -2.25
C ASN A 123 18.19 4.00 -3.72
N TYR A 124 17.37 3.03 -4.11
CA TYR A 124 17.25 2.54 -5.48
C TYR A 124 15.89 2.93 -6.07
N ALA A 125 15.90 3.33 -7.34
CA ALA A 125 14.73 3.31 -8.19
C ALA A 125 14.49 1.88 -8.68
N HIS A 126 13.23 1.43 -8.62
CA HIS A 126 12.82 0.07 -8.95
C HIS A 126 11.98 0.10 -10.22
N PHE A 127 12.43 -0.64 -11.23
CA PHE A 127 11.78 -0.77 -12.52
C PHE A 127 11.25 -2.21 -12.66
N MET A 128 9.93 -2.36 -12.74
CA MET A 128 9.25 -3.67 -12.74
C MET A 128 9.46 -4.40 -14.06
N LEU A 129 10.22 -5.50 -14.05
CA LEU A 129 10.47 -6.34 -15.23
C LEU A 129 9.39 -7.41 -15.42
N SER A 130 8.85 -7.94 -14.33
CA SER A 130 7.78 -8.95 -14.30
C SER A 130 7.09 -8.99 -12.93
N GLY A 131 5.93 -9.66 -12.87
CA GLY A 131 5.13 -9.80 -11.66
C GLY A 131 4.32 -8.55 -11.31
N GLU A 132 3.75 -8.55 -10.10
CA GLU A 132 2.95 -7.46 -9.55
C GLU A 132 3.35 -7.14 -8.12
N CYS A 133 3.51 -5.85 -7.84
CA CYS A 133 3.73 -5.33 -6.50
C CYS A 133 2.48 -4.62 -5.99
N GLY A 134 2.20 -4.71 -4.70
CA GLY A 134 1.24 -3.86 -4.01
C GLY A 134 1.91 -2.68 -3.29
N LEU A 135 1.18 -1.58 -3.15
CA LEU A 135 1.56 -0.45 -2.32
C LEU A 135 0.64 -0.40 -1.10
N LEU A 136 1.20 -0.53 0.10
CA LEU A 136 0.49 -0.40 1.37
C LEU A 136 0.72 0.99 1.97
N GLN A 137 -0.34 1.57 2.54
CA GLN A 137 -0.25 2.68 3.49
C GLN A 137 -0.57 2.16 4.88
N CYS A 138 0.30 2.42 5.84
CA CYS A 138 0.03 2.23 7.26
C CYS A 138 -0.68 3.47 7.84
N LEU A 139 -1.84 3.27 8.48
CA LEU A 139 -2.56 4.27 9.26
C LEU A 139 -2.42 3.93 10.73
N LYS A 140 -1.66 4.75 11.46
CA LYS A 140 -1.59 4.68 12.93
C LYS A 140 -2.75 5.46 13.54
N LEU A 141 -3.63 4.78 14.25
CA LEU A 141 -4.87 5.32 14.80
C LEU A 141 -4.85 5.26 16.33
N HIS A 142 -5.38 6.30 16.96
CA HIS A 142 -5.78 6.30 18.37
C HIS A 142 -7.26 5.98 18.44
N ARG A 143 -7.63 4.88 19.11
CA ARG A 143 -9.00 4.47 19.36
C ARG A 143 -9.34 4.71 20.82
N TRP A 144 -10.47 5.37 21.06
CA TRP A 144 -11.05 5.53 22.39
C TRP A 144 -12.56 5.35 22.34
N ARG A 145 -13.17 5.08 23.50
CA ARG A 145 -14.62 5.00 23.63
C ARG A 145 -15.12 6.29 24.27
N ASP A 146 -16.06 6.95 23.62
CA ASP A 146 -16.73 8.11 24.20
C ASP A 146 -17.62 7.64 25.36
N SER A 147 -17.40 8.23 26.55
CA SER A 147 -18.14 7.87 27.75
C SER A 147 -19.61 8.29 27.70
N ARG A 148 -19.95 9.33 26.93
CA ARG A 148 -21.33 9.87 26.87
C ARG A 148 -22.23 9.07 25.94
N THR A 149 -21.70 8.66 24.80
CA THR A 149 -22.47 7.97 23.74
C THR A 149 -22.16 6.48 23.66
N ALA A 150 -21.19 6.01 24.45
CA ALA A 150 -20.62 4.67 24.38
C ALA A 150 -20.08 4.29 22.98
N THR A 151 -19.89 5.26 22.08
CA THR A 151 -19.41 5.05 20.70
C THR A 151 -17.90 5.03 20.63
N GLU A 152 -17.35 4.16 19.78
CA GLU A 152 -15.94 4.20 19.45
C GLU A 152 -15.61 5.40 18.56
N ARG A 153 -14.49 6.06 18.87
CA ARG A 153 -13.95 7.17 18.09
C ARG A 153 -12.49 6.88 17.73
N TYR A 154 -12.09 7.43 16.59
CA TYR A 154 -10.78 7.20 15.99
C TYR A 154 -10.14 8.55 15.63
N ARG A 155 -8.82 8.62 15.80
CA ARG A 155 -8.00 9.77 15.39
C ARG A 155 -6.72 9.28 14.74
N LEU A 156 -6.42 9.82 13.56
CA LEU A 156 -5.15 9.55 12.87
C LEU A 156 -3.98 10.21 13.63
N SER A 157 -2.95 9.43 13.96
CA SER A 157 -1.69 9.97 14.50
C SER A 157 -1.03 10.88 13.47
N ARG A 158 -0.31 11.92 13.91
CA ARG A 158 0.49 12.75 12.98
C ARG A 158 1.52 11.90 12.26
N ALA A 159 1.77 12.21 10.98
CA ALA A 159 2.86 11.58 10.23
C ALA A 159 4.14 12.02 10.94
N GLN A 160 4.91 11.05 11.40
CA GLN A 160 6.29 11.37 11.72
C GLN A 160 7.00 11.44 10.37
N PRO A 161 7.66 12.56 10.04
CA PRO A 161 8.55 12.57 8.89
C PRO A 161 9.49 11.38 9.02
N THR A 162 9.66 10.60 7.94
CA THR A 162 10.73 9.62 7.91
C THR A 162 12.01 10.38 8.23
N GLU A 163 12.66 10.05 9.35
CA GLU A 163 13.91 10.73 9.67
C GLU A 163 14.93 10.36 8.62
N ASP A 164 15.41 11.37 7.88
CA ASP A 164 16.49 11.16 6.94
C ASP A 164 17.66 10.48 7.65
N GLU A 165 18.34 9.56 6.95
CA GLU A 165 19.41 8.74 7.55
C GLU A 165 20.52 9.59 8.16
N ILE A 166 20.77 10.77 7.60
CA ILE A 166 21.69 11.80 8.10
C ILE A 166 21.23 12.26 9.50
N THR A 167 19.96 12.60 9.65
CA THR A 167 19.35 13.01 10.94
C THR A 167 19.39 11.87 11.95
N ARG A 168 19.08 10.63 11.53
CA ARG A 168 19.16 9.44 12.39
C ARG A 168 20.61 9.13 12.81
N PHE A 169 21.58 9.34 11.93
CA PHE A 169 23.00 9.18 12.22
C PHE A 169 23.49 10.23 13.23
N HIS A 170 23.20 11.51 12.99
CA HIS A 170 23.59 12.59 13.90
C HIS A 170 22.95 12.43 15.28
N ARG A 171 21.70 11.97 15.38
CA ARG A 171 21.08 11.68 16.67
C ARG A 171 21.76 10.53 17.41
N ARG A 172 22.03 9.40 16.74
CA ARG A 172 22.76 8.28 17.36
C ARG A 172 24.14 8.71 17.85
N ARG A 173 24.79 9.62 17.11
CA ARG A 173 26.06 10.22 17.53
C ARG A 173 25.89 11.14 18.74
N ALA A 174 24.90 12.03 18.75
CA ALA A 174 24.62 12.92 19.88
C ALA A 174 24.26 12.15 21.16
N GLN A 175 23.44 11.10 21.06
CA GLN A 175 23.07 10.24 22.18
C GLN A 175 24.26 9.48 22.79
N ARG A 176 25.30 9.16 22.00
CA ARG A 176 26.55 8.59 22.52
C ARG A 176 27.44 9.62 23.20
N VAL A 177 27.30 10.90 22.86
CA VAL A 177 28.05 12.01 23.48
C VAL A 177 27.38 12.44 24.81
N ASP A 178 26.04 12.48 24.85
CA ASP A 178 25.27 12.77 26.09
C ASP A 178 25.45 11.68 27.16
N ALA A 179 25.57 10.41 26.77
CA ALA A 179 25.83 9.30 27.72
C ALA A 179 27.19 9.41 28.46
N LEU A 180 28.09 10.28 28.01
CA LEU A 180 29.36 10.57 28.68
C LEU A 180 29.34 11.89 29.47
N HIS A 181 28.28 12.70 29.35
CA HIS A 181 28.18 14.02 29.96
C HIS A 181 26.73 14.32 30.38
N THR A 182 26.22 13.72 31.46
CA THR A 182 25.15 14.38 32.22
C THR A 182 25.15 13.98 33.69
N VAL A 183 25.50 14.96 34.54
CA VAL A 183 25.01 15.10 35.91
C VAL A 183 23.61 15.71 35.81
N GLU A 184 22.59 15.08 36.40
CA GLU A 184 21.20 15.58 36.36
C GLU A 184 21.03 16.91 37.11
N PRO A 185 20.21 17.84 36.55
CA PRO A 185 19.48 18.82 37.36
C PRO A 185 17.95 18.63 37.30
N LEU A 186 17.34 18.86 38.46
CA LEU A 186 15.93 18.74 38.84
C LEU A 186 14.96 19.61 38.00
N PRO A 187 13.70 19.19 37.71
CA PRO A 187 12.80 19.94 36.84
C PRO A 187 11.94 20.99 37.56
N THR A 188 11.93 22.21 36.99
CA THR A 188 11.04 23.33 37.35
C THR A 188 9.68 23.21 36.64
N VAL A 189 8.61 23.41 37.40
CA VAL A 189 7.20 23.27 36.99
C VAL A 189 6.69 24.53 36.25
N GLY A 190 6.04 24.35 35.09
CA GLY A 190 5.26 25.38 34.40
C GLY A 190 4.41 24.79 33.25
N PRO A 191 3.20 25.32 32.94
CA PRO A 191 2.07 24.47 32.59
C PRO A 191 1.65 24.53 31.11
N SER A 192 1.38 23.36 30.53
CA SER A 192 0.25 23.10 29.61
C SER A 192 0.24 21.59 29.31
N ARG A 193 -0.08 20.79 30.32
CA ARG A 193 -0.28 19.36 30.12
C ARG A 193 -1.55 19.19 29.29
N PRO A 194 -1.52 18.56 28.10
CA PRO A 194 -2.75 18.12 27.46
C PRO A 194 -3.53 17.25 28.47
N PRO A 195 -4.87 17.30 28.45
CA PRO A 195 -5.68 16.59 29.43
C PRO A 195 -5.21 15.13 29.52
N PRO A 196 -5.02 14.59 30.74
CA PRO A 196 -4.59 13.21 30.89
C PRO A 196 -5.59 12.31 30.16
N PRO A 197 -5.13 11.29 29.40
CA PRO A 197 -6.02 10.39 28.69
C PRO A 197 -6.88 9.63 29.70
N THR A 198 -8.09 10.13 29.91
CA THR A 198 -9.13 9.50 30.73
C THR A 198 -9.80 8.44 29.86
N GLY A 199 -9.17 7.27 29.82
CA GLY A 199 -9.57 6.13 29.00
C GLY A 199 -8.34 5.55 28.33
N ARG A 200 -8.19 4.22 28.34
CA ARG A 200 -7.05 3.53 27.70
C ARG A 200 -7.06 3.83 26.20
N ASP A 201 -6.36 4.88 25.78
CA ASP A 201 -6.11 5.19 24.38
C ASP A 201 -5.39 3.99 23.76
N ARG A 202 -6.10 3.22 22.94
CA ARG A 202 -5.54 2.05 22.28
C ARG A 202 -4.99 2.51 20.94
N ILE A 203 -3.69 2.31 20.74
CA ILE A 203 -3.06 2.52 19.44
C ILE A 203 -3.33 1.30 18.57
N GLU A 204 -3.78 1.53 17.34
CA GLU A 204 -4.04 0.50 16.34
C GLU A 204 -3.36 0.87 15.01
N TYR A 205 -2.92 -0.16 14.28
CA TYR A 205 -2.30 -0.01 12.97
C TYR A 205 -3.20 -0.65 11.93
N HIS A 206 -3.60 0.14 10.94
CA HIS A 206 -4.46 -0.30 9.84
C HIS A 206 -3.71 -0.15 8.53
N PHE A 207 -3.46 -1.27 7.85
CA PHE A 207 -2.78 -1.28 6.55
C PHE A 207 -3.81 -1.25 5.43
N VAL A 208 -3.70 -0.26 4.56
CA VAL A 208 -4.58 -0.07 3.41
C VAL A 208 -3.80 -0.36 2.14
N ASP A 209 -4.32 -1.29 1.34
CA ASP A 209 -3.81 -1.56 0.00
C ASP A 209 -4.29 -0.50 -0.99
N ILE A 210 -3.38 0.38 -1.41
CA ILE A 210 -3.71 1.60 -2.13
C ILE A 210 -3.43 1.54 -3.63
N ALA A 211 -2.48 0.70 -4.07
CA ALA A 211 -2.16 0.59 -5.49
C ALA A 211 -1.51 -0.75 -5.86
N THR A 212 -1.53 -1.06 -7.16
CA THR A 212 -0.73 -2.13 -7.78
C THR A 212 0.27 -1.51 -8.76
N TYR A 213 1.52 -1.98 -8.72
CA TYR A 213 2.53 -1.75 -9.74
C TYR A 213 2.67 -3.02 -10.58
N SER A 214 2.45 -2.90 -11.88
CA SER A 214 2.59 -3.99 -12.84
C SER A 214 3.91 -3.89 -13.62
N ARG A 215 4.14 -4.83 -14.54
CA ARG A 215 5.29 -4.80 -15.46
C ARG A 215 5.35 -3.46 -16.22
N GLY A 216 6.55 -2.87 -16.30
CA GLY A 216 6.78 -1.59 -16.96
C GLY A 216 6.63 -0.38 -16.03
N SER A 217 6.16 -0.59 -14.80
CA SER A 217 6.00 0.49 -13.82
C SER A 217 7.27 0.75 -13.02
N VAL A 218 7.32 1.91 -12.38
CA VAL A 218 8.48 2.39 -11.63
C VAL A 218 8.07 3.02 -10.31
N PHE A 219 8.88 2.81 -9.27
CA PHE A 219 8.74 3.40 -7.94
C PHE A 219 10.11 3.58 -7.29
N GLY A 220 10.19 4.28 -6.16
CA GLY A 220 11.44 4.61 -5.48
C GLY A 220 12.27 5.67 -6.20
N ILE A 221 11.65 6.51 -7.03
CA ILE A 221 12.30 7.62 -7.75
C ILE A 221 12.50 8.83 -6.82
N GLY A 222 11.76 8.86 -5.71
CA GLY A 222 11.76 9.94 -4.72
C GLY A 222 10.37 10.50 -4.44
N GLU A 223 9.32 9.80 -4.88
CA GLU A 223 7.95 10.06 -4.49
C GLU A 223 7.75 9.87 -2.98
N HIS A 224 6.75 10.54 -2.42
CA HIS A 224 6.47 10.50 -0.99
C HIS A 224 6.04 9.10 -0.51
N MET A 225 6.89 8.45 0.29
CA MET A 225 6.71 7.07 0.78
C MET A 225 6.60 6.95 2.30
N VAL A 226 6.35 8.06 3.01
CA VAL A 226 6.16 8.05 4.47
C VAL A 226 4.99 7.14 4.87
N ASP A 227 5.26 6.25 5.82
CA ASP A 227 4.32 5.22 6.30
C ASP A 227 3.83 4.26 5.18
N ARG A 228 4.56 4.16 4.06
CA ARG A 228 4.23 3.27 2.93
C ARG A 228 5.26 2.17 2.75
N ALA A 229 4.80 1.06 2.19
CA ALA A 229 5.65 -0.06 1.83
C ALA A 229 5.19 -0.66 0.49
N VAL A 230 6.15 -1.05 -0.34
CA VAL A 230 5.90 -1.85 -1.54
C VAL A 230 6.20 -3.30 -1.20
N TYR A 231 5.29 -4.21 -1.56
CA TYR A 231 5.42 -5.64 -1.35
C TYR A 231 5.10 -6.42 -2.62
N ALA A 232 5.69 -7.59 -2.79
CA ALA A 232 5.43 -8.46 -3.93
C ALA A 232 4.12 -9.23 -3.72
N ARG A 233 3.22 -9.24 -4.71
CA ARG A 233 1.99 -10.07 -4.68
C ARG A 233 2.20 -11.42 -5.33
N THR A 234 2.99 -11.40 -6.40
CA THR A 234 3.45 -12.55 -7.16
C THR A 234 4.98 -12.55 -7.13
N PRO A 235 5.66 -13.59 -7.62
CA PRO A 235 7.10 -13.51 -7.83
C PRO A 235 7.41 -12.31 -8.74
N VAL A 236 8.25 -11.39 -8.25
CA VAL A 236 8.53 -10.12 -8.93
C VAL A 236 10.02 -10.03 -9.26
N GLN A 237 10.32 -9.51 -10.44
CA GLN A 237 11.68 -9.15 -10.82
C GLN A 237 11.75 -7.64 -11.07
N CYS A 238 12.72 -6.97 -10.44
CA CYS A 238 12.97 -5.55 -10.61
C CYS A 238 14.39 -5.29 -11.09
N LEU A 239 14.54 -4.34 -12.02
CA LEU A 239 15.81 -3.66 -12.27
C LEU A 239 15.96 -2.52 -11.26
N LEU A 240 17.02 -2.55 -10.47
CA LEU A 240 17.32 -1.57 -9.43
C LEU A 240 18.44 -0.67 -9.93
N ILE A 241 18.19 0.64 -9.99
CA ILE A 241 19.19 1.64 -10.38
C ILE A 241 19.40 2.62 -9.21
N PRO A 242 20.64 2.87 -8.76
CA PRO A 242 20.88 3.82 -7.67
C PRO A 242 20.30 5.20 -7.98
N ARG A 243 19.46 5.70 -7.08
CA ARG A 243 18.72 6.95 -7.28
C ARG A 243 19.65 8.16 -7.40
N TYR A 244 20.76 8.17 -6.66
CA TYR A 244 21.72 9.29 -6.73
C TYR A 244 22.24 9.47 -8.17
N TRP A 245 22.63 8.37 -8.83
CA TRP A 245 23.17 8.37 -10.18
C TRP A 245 22.08 8.62 -11.23
N LEU A 246 20.91 7.99 -11.06
CA LEU A 246 19.78 8.15 -11.98
C LEU A 246 19.30 9.60 -12.10
N LEU A 247 19.39 10.35 -10.99
CA LEU A 247 18.94 11.74 -10.91
C LEU A 247 20.00 12.77 -11.31
N GLU A 248 21.22 12.36 -11.63
CA GLU A 248 22.26 13.26 -12.13
C GLU A 248 21.86 13.91 -13.47
N LYS A 249 22.29 15.15 -13.69
CA LYS A 249 21.95 15.94 -14.89
C LYS A 249 22.19 15.20 -16.22
N PRO A 250 23.30 14.45 -16.41
CA PRO A 250 23.53 13.74 -17.67
C PRO A 250 22.44 12.71 -17.98
N GLN A 251 21.96 11.98 -16.97
CA GLN A 251 20.97 10.90 -17.12
C GLN A 251 19.52 11.42 -17.12
N ASN A 252 19.26 12.49 -16.35
CA ASN A 252 17.93 13.09 -16.18
C ASN A 252 17.63 14.20 -17.19
N ARG A 253 17.81 13.91 -18.49
CA ARG A 253 17.50 14.87 -19.56
C ARG A 253 16.02 15.24 -19.57
N GLY A 254 15.72 16.53 -19.71
CA GLY A 254 14.34 17.03 -19.72
C GLY A 254 13.60 16.83 -18.38
N ASN A 255 14.33 16.58 -17.29
CA ASN A 255 13.81 16.37 -15.95
C ASN A 255 12.73 15.27 -15.87
N ILE A 256 12.92 14.21 -16.66
CA ILE A 256 11.95 13.13 -16.82
C ILE A 256 11.58 12.47 -15.49
N TRP A 257 12.55 12.27 -14.60
CA TRP A 257 12.30 11.59 -13.32
C TRP A 257 11.46 12.42 -12.36
N ASN A 258 11.59 13.75 -12.39
CA ASN A 258 10.71 14.62 -11.61
C ASN A 258 9.27 14.61 -12.15
N ARG A 259 9.11 14.52 -13.48
CA ARG A 259 7.77 14.38 -14.10
C ARG A 259 7.11 13.06 -13.71
N VAL A 260 7.88 11.97 -13.72
CA VAL A 260 7.42 10.65 -13.26
C VAL A 260 7.07 10.70 -11.77
N ARG A 261 7.91 11.31 -10.93
CA ARG A 261 7.63 11.54 -9.51
C ARG A 261 6.29 12.27 -9.31
N CYS A 262 6.10 13.42 -9.97
CA CYS A 262 4.85 14.18 -9.87
C CYS A 262 3.64 13.34 -10.31
N PHE A 263 3.79 12.53 -11.38
CA PHE A 263 2.73 11.64 -11.84
C PHE A 263 2.34 10.59 -10.79
N LEU A 264 3.32 10.00 -10.11
CA LEU A 264 3.10 9.02 -9.03
C LEU A 264 2.39 9.69 -7.85
N GLU A 265 2.90 10.83 -7.39
CA GLU A 265 2.35 11.57 -6.25
C GLU A 265 0.91 12.03 -6.47
N GLN A 266 0.57 12.51 -7.68
CA GLN A 266 -0.79 12.97 -8.02
C GLN A 266 -1.86 11.87 -7.94
N ARG A 267 -1.47 10.60 -8.16
CA ARG A 267 -2.40 9.46 -8.14
C ARG A 267 -2.52 8.82 -6.77
N GLN A 268 -1.53 9.02 -5.91
CA GLN A 268 -1.53 8.44 -4.59
C GLN A 268 -2.52 9.18 -3.67
N PRO A 269 -3.45 8.47 -3.01
CA PRO A 269 -4.38 9.09 -2.08
C PRO A 269 -3.62 9.61 -0.85
N SER A 270 -4.00 10.80 -0.36
CA SER A 270 -3.44 11.35 0.87
C SER A 270 -3.84 10.51 2.07
N ARG A 271 -3.02 10.57 3.12
CA ARG A 271 -3.26 9.82 4.36
C ARG A 271 -4.59 10.20 5.03
N ASP A 272 -4.96 11.48 4.98
CA ASP A 272 -6.26 11.96 5.50
C ASP A 272 -7.44 11.49 4.65
N ARG A 273 -7.26 11.34 3.33
CA ARG A 273 -8.28 10.77 2.45
C ARG A 273 -8.51 9.30 2.78
N LEU A 274 -7.43 8.53 3.00
CA LEU A 274 -7.50 7.13 3.39
C LEU A 274 -8.14 6.96 4.77
N PHE A 275 -7.85 7.86 5.71
CA PHE A 275 -8.50 7.86 7.02
C PHE A 275 -10.00 8.14 6.94
N ARG A 276 -10.44 9.13 6.13
CA ARG A 276 -11.87 9.38 5.89
C ARG A 276 -12.57 8.19 5.24
N TRP A 277 -11.91 7.54 4.28
CA TRP A 277 -12.40 6.31 3.68
C TRP A 277 -12.54 5.19 4.74
N PHE A 278 -11.53 5.00 5.59
CA PHE A 278 -11.58 4.04 6.69
C PHE A 278 -12.78 4.27 7.62
N LEU A 279 -13.03 5.52 8.03
CA LEU A 279 -14.21 5.85 8.85
C LEU A 279 -15.52 5.50 8.14
N THR A 280 -15.58 5.73 6.83
CA THR A 280 -16.76 5.41 6.01
C THR A 280 -16.99 3.90 5.97
N GLU A 281 -15.94 3.10 5.77
CA GLU A 281 -16.05 1.64 5.80
C GLU A 281 -16.48 1.12 7.18
N LEU A 282 -15.98 1.69 8.29
CA LEU A 282 -16.44 1.33 9.63
C LEU A 282 -17.94 1.55 9.81
N LEU A 283 -18.45 2.71 9.37
CA LEU A 283 -19.88 3.02 9.44
C LEU A 283 -20.71 2.05 8.58
N TRP A 284 -20.24 1.77 7.36
CA TRP A 284 -20.88 0.81 6.47
C TRP A 284 -20.92 -0.60 7.09
N HIS A 285 -19.83 -1.06 7.69
CA HIS A 285 -19.78 -2.35 8.37
C HIS A 285 -20.76 -2.44 9.53
N ARG A 286 -20.88 -1.38 10.32
CA ARG A 286 -21.86 -1.31 11.42
C ARG A 286 -23.29 -1.37 10.89
N TYR A 287 -23.60 -0.54 9.90
CA TYR A 287 -24.92 -0.48 9.28
C TYR A 287 -25.32 -1.82 8.66
N ARG A 288 -24.40 -2.48 7.93
CA ARG A 288 -24.66 -3.80 7.33
C ARG A 288 -24.97 -4.86 8.39
N ARG A 289 -24.26 -4.86 9.53
CA ARG A 289 -24.55 -5.81 10.63
C ARG A 289 -25.93 -5.52 11.21
N GLN A 290 -26.20 -4.26 11.50
CA GLN A 290 -27.50 -3.83 12.01
C GLN A 290 -28.64 -4.26 11.08
N LEU A 291 -28.53 -4.04 9.77
CA LEU A 291 -29.54 -4.50 8.80
C LEU A 291 -29.79 -6.02 8.85
N VAL A 292 -28.74 -6.83 9.01
CA VAL A 292 -28.87 -8.29 9.12
C VAL A 292 -29.55 -8.67 10.43
N ASP A 293 -29.20 -7.99 11.52
CA ASP A 293 -29.78 -8.23 12.84
C ASP A 293 -31.26 -7.80 12.88
N ASP A 294 -31.59 -6.62 12.35
CA ASP A 294 -32.96 -6.13 12.20
C ASP A 294 -33.80 -7.08 11.35
N PHE A 295 -33.26 -7.54 10.20
CA PHE A 295 -33.94 -8.53 9.35
C PHE A 295 -34.20 -9.85 10.11
N ARG A 296 -33.23 -10.32 10.90
CA ARG A 296 -33.36 -11.53 11.73
C ARG A 296 -34.38 -11.36 12.85
N LEU A 297 -34.52 -10.16 13.42
CA LEU A 297 -35.50 -9.87 14.44
C LEU A 297 -36.91 -9.82 13.83
N ASP A 298 -37.08 -9.14 12.71
CA ASP A 298 -38.37 -9.03 12.00
C ASP A 298 -38.85 -10.37 11.42
N HIS A 299 -37.90 -11.20 10.95
CA HIS A 299 -38.16 -12.52 10.37
C HIS A 299 -37.78 -13.66 11.31
N ALA A 300 -37.69 -13.38 12.62
CA ALA A 300 -37.45 -14.40 13.62
C ALA A 300 -38.54 -15.47 13.46
N PRO A 301 -38.19 -16.76 13.32
CA PRO A 301 -39.19 -17.82 13.20
C PRO A 301 -40.14 -17.76 14.41
N ARG A 302 -41.41 -17.43 14.16
CA ARG A 302 -42.45 -17.44 15.22
C ARG A 302 -42.61 -18.83 15.84
N HIS A 303 -42.24 -19.85 15.08
CA HIS A 303 -42.09 -21.22 15.53
C HIS A 303 -40.71 -21.69 15.14
N LEU A 304 -39.92 -22.12 16.12
CA LEU A 304 -38.72 -22.90 15.85
C LEU A 304 -39.18 -24.21 15.19
N PRO A 305 -38.60 -24.61 14.05
CA PRO A 305 -38.94 -25.89 13.44
C PRO A 305 -38.67 -26.98 14.47
N HIS A 306 -39.70 -27.74 14.80
CA HIS A 306 -39.56 -28.90 15.65
C HIS A 306 -38.71 -29.93 14.89
N PRO A 307 -37.94 -30.80 15.56
CA PRO A 307 -37.19 -31.87 14.88
C PRO A 307 -38.04 -32.75 13.95
N SER A 308 -39.37 -32.77 14.12
CA SER A 308 -40.32 -33.44 13.20
C SER A 308 -40.50 -32.72 11.85
N ASP A 309 -40.31 -31.40 11.82
CA ASP A 309 -40.53 -30.54 10.66
C ASP A 309 -39.33 -30.57 9.69
N VAL A 310 -38.20 -31.11 10.16
CA VAL A 310 -36.99 -31.37 9.38
C VAL A 310 -37.13 -32.74 8.70
N PRO A 311 -37.06 -32.81 7.36
CA PRO A 311 -37.13 -34.07 6.62
C PRO A 311 -36.19 -35.13 7.18
N LEU A 312 -36.65 -36.38 7.25
CA LEU A 312 -35.89 -37.52 7.80
C LEU A 312 -34.49 -37.63 7.20
N VAL A 313 -34.32 -37.37 5.89
CA VAL A 313 -33.02 -37.41 5.21
C VAL A 313 -31.98 -36.48 5.83
N CYS A 314 -32.39 -35.31 6.34
CA CYS A 314 -31.51 -34.36 7.01
C CYS A 314 -31.23 -34.73 8.47
N ARG A 315 -31.96 -35.69 9.04
CA ARG A 315 -31.75 -36.24 10.40
C ARG A 315 -30.88 -37.50 10.42
N ILE A 316 -30.71 -38.15 9.26
CA ILE A 316 -30.03 -39.45 9.17
C ILE A 316 -28.49 -39.30 9.19
N GLU A 317 -27.95 -38.17 8.71
CA GLU A 317 -26.48 -37.96 8.63
C GLU A 317 -25.77 -37.87 10.00
N GLU A 318 -26.48 -37.63 11.11
CA GLU A 318 -25.86 -37.50 12.44
C GLU A 318 -25.78 -38.82 13.23
N CYS A 319 -26.49 -39.88 12.82
CA CYS A 319 -26.48 -41.17 13.53
C CYS A 319 -25.40 -42.15 13.06
N ASP A 320 -24.78 -41.92 11.90
CA ASP A 320 -23.86 -42.90 11.29
C ASP A 320 -22.37 -42.75 11.71
N VAL A 321 -22.06 -41.96 12.75
CA VAL A 321 -20.68 -41.82 13.30
C VAL A 321 -20.54 -42.37 14.74
N GLN A 322 -21.44 -43.24 15.18
CA GLN A 322 -21.14 -44.18 16.28
C GLN A 322 -20.98 -45.60 15.75
N ARG A 323 -19.97 -45.79 14.89
CA ARG A 323 -19.35 -47.10 14.68
C ARG A 323 -17.95 -47.04 15.27
N HIS A 324 -17.87 -47.35 16.56
CA HIS A 324 -16.63 -47.80 17.17
C HIS A 324 -16.91 -49.13 17.88
N ASP A 325 -16.13 -50.10 17.41
CA ASP A 325 -15.78 -51.43 17.93
C ASP A 325 -16.69 -52.61 17.54
#